data_AF-A0A7C3LR18-F1
#
_entry.id   AF-A0A7C3LR18-F1
#
_cell.length_a   1.000
_cell.length_b   1.000
_cell.length_c   1.000
_cell.angle_alpha   90.00
_cell.angle_beta   90.00
_cell.angle_gamma   90.00
#
_symmetry.space_group_name_H-M   'P 1'
#
loop_
_entity.id
_entity.type
_entity.pdbx_description
1 polymer ?
#
loop_
_entity_poly.entity_id
_entity_poly.type
_entity_poly.pdbx_seq_one_letter_code
_entity_poly.pdbx_strand_id
1 'polypeptide(L)'
;MLTEIFTVLHIIAGAFFAMNMIIMQNVTTRIMQMIPPGSLKKDVDNFLEKGWRRVMTVFIILMIITALYMIHANLTMILTHKLYILKAITGSIAIIAVASNHFYFRFAKKKKAKNASEEKRIDTLKKISGILEKTAMYFAVFTALLAIFIKHGGIYL
;
A
#
# COMPACT_ATOMS: atom_id res chain seq x y z
N MET A 1 15.61 -19.01 -10.50
CA MET A 1 15.98 -17.72 -11.10
C MET A 1 14.82 -16.72 -11.20
N LEU A 2 13.81 -16.90 -12.07
CA LEU A 2 12.75 -15.88 -12.26
C LEU A 2 11.90 -15.66 -10.99
N THR A 3 11.51 -16.73 -10.30
CA THR A 3 10.77 -16.66 -9.03
C THR A 3 11.53 -15.94 -7.92
N GLU A 4 12.85 -16.15 -7.84
CA GLU A 4 13.71 -15.50 -6.84
C GLU A 4 13.81 -14.00 -7.11
N ILE A 5 13.99 -13.61 -8.38
CA ILE A 5 14.01 -12.20 -8.80
C ILE A 5 12.69 -11.53 -8.44
N PHE A 6 11.54 -12.14 -8.78
CA PHE A 6 10.22 -11.59 -8.46
C PHE A 6 9.97 -11.50 -6.95
N THR A 7 10.46 -12.48 -6.19
CA THR A 7 10.36 -12.46 -4.71
C THR A 7 11.16 -11.30 -4.14
N VAL A 8 12.40 -11.11 -4.60
CA VAL A 8 13.26 -9.99 -4.17
C VAL A 8 12.62 -8.66 -4.53
N LEU A 9 12.12 -8.50 -5.76
CA LEU A 9 11.42 -7.30 -6.20
C LEU A 9 10.17 -7.02 -5.36
N HIS A 10 9.39 -8.05 -5.01
CA HIS A 10 8.21 -7.91 -4.15
C HIS A 10 8.59 -7.42 -2.75
N ILE A 11 9.64 -7.99 -2.16
CA ILE A 11 10.14 -7.60 -0.84
C ILE A 11 10.64 -6.15 -0.86
N ILE A 12 11.46 -5.78 -1.85
CA ILE A 12 11.98 -4.42 -2.00
C ILE A 12 10.82 -3.43 -2.17
N ALA A 13 9.86 -3.74 -3.03
CA ALA A 13 8.72 -2.88 -3.27
C ALA A 13 7.82 -2.72 -2.03
N GLY A 14 7.58 -3.83 -1.31
CA GLY A 14 6.84 -3.82 -0.05
C GLY A 14 7.53 -3.03 1.05
N ALA A 15 8.85 -3.21 1.23
CA ALA A 15 9.64 -2.47 2.21
C ALA A 15 9.67 -0.97 1.90
N PHE A 16 9.89 -0.60 0.64
CA PHE A 16 9.84 0.78 0.19
C PHE A 16 8.46 1.42 0.45
N PHE A 17 7.39 0.67 0.16
CA PHE A 17 6.02 1.13 0.42
C PHE A 17 5.75 1.34 1.91
N ALA A 18 6.16 0.42 2.78
CA ALA A 18 5.97 0.52 4.23
C ALA A 18 6.75 1.70 4.83
N MET A 19 8.03 1.85 4.46
CA MET A 19 8.85 2.98 4.88
C MET A 19 8.20 4.31 4.44
N ASN A 20 7.67 4.35 3.22
CA ASN A 20 6.96 5.51 2.70
C ASN A 20 5.74 5.90 3.51
N MET A 21 4.91 4.92 3.87
CA MET A 21 3.74 5.17 4.70
C MET A 21 4.15 5.76 6.04
N ILE A 22 5.18 5.21 6.68
CA ILE A 22 5.70 5.68 7.97
C ILE A 22 6.21 7.12 7.84
N ILE A 23 7.03 7.43 6.83
CA ILE A 23 7.57 8.77 6.62
C ILE A 23 6.44 9.77 6.36
N MET A 24 5.52 9.44 5.46
CA MET A 24 4.42 10.35 5.12
C MET A 24 3.48 10.62 6.30
N GLN A 25 3.18 9.59 7.10
CA GLN A 25 2.29 9.72 8.26
C GLN A 25 2.96 10.42 9.44
N ASN A 26 4.19 10.03 9.80
CA ASN A 26 4.83 10.50 11.03
C ASN A 26 5.65 11.77 10.84
N VAL A 27 6.28 11.93 9.67
CA VAL A 27 7.23 13.02 9.42
C VAL A 27 6.55 14.10 8.58
N THR A 28 6.12 13.77 7.36
CA THR A 28 5.60 14.76 6.41
C THR A 28 4.34 15.45 6.93
N THR A 29 3.41 14.70 7.52
CA THR A 29 2.17 15.28 8.07
C THR A 29 2.46 16.30 9.18
N ARG A 30 3.40 16.00 10.08
CA ARG A 30 3.77 16.90 11.18
C ARG A 30 4.51 18.15 10.68
N ILE A 31 5.47 17.97 9.78
CA ILE A 31 6.22 19.08 9.18
C ILE A 31 5.26 20.02 8.43
N MET A 32 4.33 19.48 7.64
CA MET A 32 3.36 20.29 6.88
C MET A 32 2.39 21.10 7.77
N GLN A 33 2.15 20.68 9.01
CA GLN A 33 1.39 21.45 9.99
C GLN A 33 2.19 22.63 10.55
N MET A 34 3.51 22.51 10.61
CA MET A 34 4.42 23.56 11.13
C MET A 34 4.76 24.63 10.08
N ILE A 35 4.66 24.31 8.78
CA ILE A 35 4.94 25.28 7.71
C ILE A 35 3.74 26.24 7.55
N PRO A 36 3.93 27.56 7.71
CA PRO A 36 2.88 28.54 7.50
C PRO A 36 2.41 28.58 6.03
N PRO A 37 1.15 28.94 5.77
CA PRO A 37 0.65 29.06 4.40
C PRO A 37 1.46 30.11 3.62
N GLY A 38 2.04 29.69 2.48
CA GLY A 38 2.93 30.52 1.67
C GLY A 38 3.46 29.77 0.44
N SER A 39 4.35 30.40 -0.33
CA SER A 39 4.98 29.80 -1.53
C SER A 39 5.70 28.50 -1.21
N LEU A 40 6.48 28.47 -0.13
CA LEU A 40 7.21 27.29 0.32
C LEU A 40 6.30 26.08 0.56
N LYS A 41 5.17 26.27 1.25
CA LYS A 41 4.20 25.20 1.51
C LYS A 41 3.64 24.63 0.21
N LYS A 42 3.34 25.51 -0.75
CA LYS A 42 2.82 25.14 -2.07
C LYS A 42 3.84 24.36 -2.90
N ASP A 43 5.12 24.68 -2.79
CA ASP A 43 6.19 23.97 -3.50
C ASP A 43 6.41 22.56 -2.94
N VAL A 44 6.40 22.42 -1.60
CA VAL A 44 6.46 21.11 -0.94
C VAL A 44 5.23 20.27 -1.28
N ASP A 45 4.03 20.85 -1.25
CA ASP A 45 2.79 20.18 -1.68
C ASP A 45 2.89 19.71 -3.13
N ASN A 46 3.40 20.55 -4.04
CA ASN A 46 3.61 20.18 -5.44
C ASN A 46 4.61 19.03 -5.60
N PHE A 47 5.72 19.03 -4.85
CA PHE A 47 6.69 17.95 -4.87
C PHE A 47 6.07 16.62 -4.42
N LEU A 48 5.36 16.63 -3.29
CA LEU A 48 4.68 15.46 -2.75
C LEU A 48 3.57 14.96 -3.69
N GLU A 49 2.81 15.87 -4.30
CA GLU A 49 1.66 15.50 -5.14
C GLU A 49 2.06 15.07 -6.55
N LYS A 50 3.09 15.68 -7.16
CA LYS A 50 3.49 15.39 -8.56
C LYS A 50 4.69 14.46 -8.65
N GLY A 51 5.74 14.70 -7.87
CA GLY A 51 6.96 13.91 -7.90
C GLY A 51 6.77 12.59 -7.17
N TRP A 52 6.54 12.68 -5.86
CA TRP A 52 6.45 11.49 -4.99
C TRP A 52 5.32 10.54 -5.38
N ARG A 53 4.19 11.10 -5.84
CA ARG A 53 3.05 10.31 -6.31
C ARG A 53 3.37 9.39 -7.50
N ARG A 54 4.20 9.85 -8.45
CA ARG A 54 4.59 9.02 -9.60
C ARG A 54 5.41 7.83 -9.14
N VAL A 55 6.37 8.08 -8.25
CA VAL A 55 7.21 7.04 -7.65
C VAL A 55 6.34 6.00 -6.94
N MET A 56 5.43 6.44 -6.06
CA MET A 56 4.53 5.53 -5.34
C MET A 56 3.63 4.71 -6.27
N THR A 57 3.17 5.31 -7.38
CA THR A 57 2.39 4.58 -8.39
C THR A 57 3.17 3.42 -9.00
N VAL A 58 4.44 3.65 -9.37
CA VAL A 58 5.31 2.61 -9.94
C VAL A 58 5.49 1.46 -8.96
N PHE A 59 5.77 1.76 -7.69
CA PHE A 59 5.95 0.72 -6.67
C PHE A 59 4.68 -0.08 -6.39
N ILE A 60 3.51 0.56 -6.36
CA ILE A 60 2.24 -0.15 -6.18
C ILE A 60 1.95 -1.08 -7.37
N ILE A 61 2.19 -0.62 -8.60
CA ILE A 61 2.04 -1.46 -9.79
C ILE A 61 3.03 -2.63 -9.74
N LEU A 62 4.28 -2.37 -9.37
CA LEU A 62 5.30 -3.41 -9.23
C LEU A 62 4.89 -4.44 -8.17
N MET A 63 4.35 -4.02 -7.02
CA MET A 63 3.81 -4.92 -6.00
C MET A 63 2.67 -5.78 -6.53
N ILE A 64 1.74 -5.21 -7.31
CA ILE A 64 0.62 -5.96 -7.90
C ILE A 64 1.15 -7.01 -8.89
N ILE A 65 2.03 -6.61 -9.82
CA ILE A 65 2.60 -7.52 -10.82
C ILE A 65 3.35 -8.66 -10.15
N THR A 66 4.20 -8.33 -9.17
CA THR A 66 4.99 -9.34 -8.45
C THR A 66 4.12 -10.25 -7.60
N ALA A 67 3.05 -9.76 -6.97
CA ALA A 67 2.09 -10.58 -6.24
C ALA A 67 1.35 -11.54 -7.17
N LEU A 68 0.85 -11.07 -8.32
CA LEU A 68 0.17 -11.91 -9.31
C LEU A 68 1.09 -13.02 -9.82
N TYR A 69 2.34 -12.68 -10.12
CA TYR A 69 3.33 -13.68 -10.51
C TYR A 69 3.57 -14.71 -9.40
N MET A 70 3.73 -14.29 -8.14
CA MET A 70 3.91 -15.21 -7.02
C MET A 70 2.69 -16.12 -6.81
N ILE A 71 1.46 -15.61 -6.97
CA ILE A 71 0.24 -16.42 -6.90
C ILE A 71 0.26 -17.47 -8.01
N HIS A 72 0.56 -17.06 -9.24
CA HIS A 72 0.63 -17.97 -10.39
C HIS A 72 1.71 -19.05 -10.18
N ALA A 73 2.92 -18.65 -9.77
CA ALA A 73 4.04 -19.56 -9.57
C ALA A 73 3.83 -20.57 -8.42
N ASN A 74 2.95 -20.25 -7.45
CA ASN A 74 2.67 -21.10 -6.29
C ASN A 74 1.23 -21.63 -6.28
N LEU A 75 0.54 -21.62 -7.43
CA LEU A 75 -0.89 -21.91 -7.52
C LEU A 75 -1.24 -23.29 -6.94
N THR A 76 -0.44 -24.32 -7.26
CA THR A 76 -0.65 -25.69 -6.76
C THR A 76 -0.58 -25.74 -5.24
N MET A 77 0.43 -25.13 -4.61
CA MET A 77 0.57 -25.04 -3.15
C MET A 77 -0.57 -24.25 -2.51
N ILE A 78 -1.01 -23.17 -3.16
CA ILE A 78 -2.16 -22.38 -2.70
C ILE A 78 -3.41 -23.24 -2.70
N LEU A 79 -3.69 -23.98 -3.76
CA LEU A 79 -4.92 -24.79 -3.85
C LEU A 79 -4.93 -26.01 -2.91
N THR A 80 -3.76 -26.46 -2.45
CA THR A 80 -3.62 -27.65 -1.59
C THR A 80 -3.47 -27.35 -0.10
N HIS A 81 -2.95 -26.18 0.29
CA HIS A 81 -2.66 -25.87 1.70
C HIS A 81 -3.41 -24.65 2.23
N LYS A 82 -4.22 -24.87 3.28
CA LYS A 82 -5.04 -23.84 3.95
C LYS A 82 -4.24 -22.60 4.38
N LEU A 83 -3.00 -22.76 4.82
CA LEU A 83 -2.14 -21.64 5.23
C LEU A 83 -1.69 -20.78 4.03
N TYR A 84 -1.42 -21.40 2.88
CA TYR A 84 -1.08 -20.67 1.65
C TYR A 84 -2.31 -19.95 1.09
N ILE A 85 -3.52 -20.54 1.19
CA ILE A 85 -4.78 -19.85 0.89
C ILE A 85 -4.94 -18.62 1.77
N LEU A 86 -4.81 -18.78 3.09
CA LEU A 86 -4.96 -17.69 4.04
C LEU A 86 -3.94 -16.57 3.77
N LYS A 87 -2.68 -16.93 3.49
CA LYS A 87 -1.64 -15.98 3.10
C LYS A 87 -1.99 -15.24 1.80
N ALA A 88 -2.49 -15.94 0.78
CA ALA A 88 -2.88 -15.33 -0.49
C ALA A 88 -4.06 -14.36 -0.33
N ILE A 89 -5.08 -14.73 0.47
CA ILE A 89 -6.24 -13.88 0.76
C ILE A 89 -5.80 -12.62 1.51
N THR A 90 -5.04 -12.79 2.60
CA THR A 90 -4.60 -11.67 3.44
C THR A 90 -3.68 -10.72 2.67
N GLY A 91 -2.76 -11.25 1.86
CA GLY A 91 -1.94 -10.45 0.95
C GLY A 91 -2.77 -9.69 -0.09
N SER A 92 -3.79 -10.33 -0.66
CA SER A 92 -4.69 -9.70 -1.64
C SER A 92 -5.49 -8.55 -1.02
N ILE A 93 -6.02 -8.73 0.20
CA ILE A 93 -6.72 -7.68 0.94
C ILE A 93 -5.80 -6.47 1.16
N ALA A 94 -4.54 -6.69 1.55
CA ALA A 94 -3.58 -5.61 1.73
C ALA A 94 -3.36 -4.83 0.43
N ILE A 95 -3.09 -5.53 -0.68
CA ILE A 95 -2.85 -4.91 -1.99
C ILE A 95 -4.08 -4.14 -2.50
N ILE A 96 -5.28 -4.72 -2.38
CA ILE A 96 -6.53 -4.08 -2.79
C ILE A 96 -6.76 -2.82 -1.95
N ALA A 97 -6.51 -2.86 -0.64
CA ALA A 97 -6.66 -1.69 0.23
C ALA A 97 -5.69 -0.57 -0.16
N VAL A 98 -4.42 -0.90 -0.43
CA VAL A 98 -3.42 0.06 -0.93
C VAL A 98 -3.82 0.65 -2.27
N ALA A 99 -4.17 -0.19 -3.24
CA ALA A 99 -4.55 0.25 -4.59
C ALA A 99 -5.80 1.13 -4.55
N SER A 100 -6.82 0.74 -3.78
CA SER A 100 -8.05 1.51 -3.61
C SER A 100 -7.78 2.86 -2.96
N ASN A 101 -6.95 2.91 -1.92
CA ASN A 101 -6.58 4.17 -1.26
C ASN A 101 -5.81 5.10 -2.21
N HIS A 102 -4.84 4.55 -2.96
CA HIS A 102 -3.96 5.32 -3.83
C HIS A 102 -4.64 5.80 -5.11
N PHE A 103 -5.38 4.94 -5.81
CA PHE A 103 -5.99 5.26 -7.10
C PHE A 103 -7.39 5.87 -6.97
N TYR A 104 -8.27 5.33 -6.13
CA TYR A 104 -9.69 5.69 -6.12
C TYR A 104 -10.00 6.85 -5.16
N PHE A 105 -9.66 6.68 -3.87
CA PHE A 105 -10.08 7.64 -2.84
C PHE A 105 -9.35 8.99 -2.92
N ARG A 106 -8.11 9.01 -3.41
CA ARG A 106 -7.36 10.26 -3.63
C ARG A 106 -7.84 11.06 -4.84
N PHE A 107 -8.21 10.40 -5.94
CA PHE A 107 -8.78 11.06 -7.12
C PHE A 107 -10.16 11.67 -6.82
N ALA A 108 -10.97 10.93 -6.04
CA ALA A 108 -12.24 11.42 -5.53
C ALA A 108 -12.06 12.65 -4.61
N LYS A 109 -11.06 12.65 -3.71
CA LYS A 109 -10.72 13.82 -2.87
C LYS A 109 -10.35 15.04 -3.72
N LYS A 110 -9.53 14.89 -4.76
CA LYS A 110 -9.11 15.99 -5.64
C LYS A 110 -10.26 16.57 -6.47
N LYS A 111 -11.16 15.73 -6.96
CA LYS A 111 -12.35 16.17 -7.73
C LYS A 111 -13.35 16.90 -6.83
N LYS A 112 -13.55 16.44 -5.59
CA LYS A 112 -14.54 16.98 -4.66
C LYS A 112 -14.06 18.21 -3.88
N ALA A 113 -12.76 18.36 -3.63
CA ALA A 113 -12.19 19.56 -3.01
C ALA A 113 -12.34 20.84 -3.87
N LYS A 114 -12.70 20.70 -5.15
CA LYS A 114 -13.04 21.84 -6.02
C LYS A 114 -14.47 22.37 -5.80
N ASN A 115 -15.32 21.62 -5.11
CA ASN A 115 -16.71 21.98 -4.86
C ASN A 115 -16.91 22.25 -3.36
N ALA A 116 -17.13 23.51 -3.00
CA ALA A 116 -17.27 23.94 -1.60
C ALA A 116 -18.44 23.27 -0.83
N SER A 117 -19.45 22.72 -1.53
CA SER A 117 -20.61 22.08 -0.88
C SER A 117 -20.41 20.63 -0.43
N GLU A 118 -19.23 20.03 -0.65
CA GLU A 118 -18.98 18.60 -0.40
C GLU A 118 -18.14 18.30 0.87
N GLU A 119 -17.99 19.25 1.79
CA GLU A 119 -17.10 19.12 2.96
C GLU A 119 -17.36 17.87 3.82
N LYS A 120 -18.63 17.54 4.11
CA LYS A 120 -19.02 16.30 4.81
C LYS A 120 -18.60 15.03 4.07
N ARG A 121 -18.68 15.04 2.72
CA ARG A 121 -18.27 13.90 1.89
C ARG A 121 -16.74 13.74 1.88
N ILE A 122 -16.00 14.85 1.94
CA ILE A 122 -14.53 14.83 2.04
C ILE A 122 -14.09 14.21 3.37
N ASP A 123 -14.77 14.52 4.48
CA ASP A 123 -14.48 13.93 5.79
C ASP A 123 -14.71 12.40 5.80
N THR A 124 -15.81 11.92 5.23
CA THR A 124 -16.06 10.47 5.07
C THR A 124 -14.97 9.80 4.25
N LEU A 125 -14.51 10.43 3.15
CA LEU A 125 -13.42 9.88 2.34
C LEU A 125 -12.08 9.88 3.09
N LYS A 126 -11.84 10.85 3.99
CA LYS A 126 -10.66 10.82 4.88
C LYS A 126 -10.74 9.65 5.86
N LYS A 127 -11.90 9.39 6.45
CA LYS A 127 -12.13 8.25 7.35
C LYS A 127 -11.92 6.91 6.63
N ILE A 128 -12.53 6.70 5.47
CA ILE A 128 -12.37 5.46 4.68
C ILE A 128 -10.91 5.26 4.28
N SER A 129 -10.25 6.31 3.81
CA SER A 129 -8.82 6.30 3.46
C SER A 129 -7.95 5.86 4.65
N GLY A 130 -8.21 6.39 5.85
CA GLY A 130 -7.52 5.97 7.07
C GLY A 130 -7.81 4.52 7.49
N ILE A 131 -9.03 4.01 7.24
CA ILE A 131 -9.37 2.60 7.47
C ILE A 131 -8.58 1.71 6.51
N LEU A 132 -8.57 2.03 5.21
CA LEU A 132 -7.85 1.26 4.19
C LEU A 132 -6.35 1.21 4.47
N GLU A 133 -5.76 2.30 4.95
CA GLU A 133 -4.35 2.34 5.35
C GLU A 133 -4.05 1.39 6.52
N LYS A 134 -4.90 1.38 7.55
CA LYS A 134 -4.76 0.46 8.69
C LYS A 134 -4.96 -1.00 8.24
N THR A 135 -5.97 -1.26 7.42
CA THR A 135 -6.21 -2.58 6.83
C THR A 135 -4.99 -3.05 6.04
N ALA A 136 -4.45 -2.21 5.15
CA ALA A 136 -3.24 -2.54 4.40
C ALA A 136 -2.08 -2.90 5.32
N MET A 137 -1.84 -2.11 6.37
CA MET A 137 -0.75 -2.34 7.30
C MET A 137 -0.91 -3.63 8.11
N TYR A 138 -2.09 -3.87 8.71
CA TYR A 138 -2.33 -5.08 9.51
C TYR A 138 -2.26 -6.34 8.66
N PHE A 139 -2.89 -6.35 7.50
CA PHE A 139 -2.89 -7.52 6.61
C PHE A 139 -1.52 -7.75 5.98
N ALA A 140 -0.74 -6.71 5.67
CA ALA A 140 0.64 -6.87 5.20
C ALA A 140 1.53 -7.50 6.26
N VAL A 141 1.48 -7.02 7.52
CA VAL A 141 2.22 -7.60 8.64
C VAL A 141 1.80 -9.04 8.89
N PHE A 142 0.50 -9.31 8.90
CA PHE A 142 -0.02 -10.67 9.09
C PHE A 142 0.43 -11.62 7.98
N THR A 143 0.42 -11.17 6.72
CA THR A 143 0.91 -11.94 5.57
C THR A 143 2.41 -12.25 5.69
N ALA A 144 3.21 -11.28 6.16
CA ALA A 144 4.64 -11.46 6.40
C ALA A 144 4.91 -12.47 7.54
N LEU A 145 4.17 -12.37 8.65
CA LEU A 145 4.26 -13.31 9.76
C LEU A 145 3.85 -14.73 9.34
N LEU A 146 2.78 -14.87 8.56
CA LEU A 146 2.39 -16.15 7.95
C LEU A 146 3.49 -16.72 7.06
N ALA A 147 4.17 -15.89 6.27
CA ALA A 147 5.29 -16.34 5.44
C ALA A 147 6.46 -16.86 6.29
N ILE A 148 6.81 -16.16 7.37
CA ILE A 148 7.84 -16.60 8.32
C ILE A 148 7.44 -17.92 8.98
N PHE A 149 6.18 -18.01 9.43
CA PHE A 149 5.64 -19.21 10.07
C PHE A 149 5.65 -20.42 9.13
N ILE A 150 5.19 -20.27 7.88
CA ILE A 150 5.25 -21.34 6.88
C ILE A 150 6.69 -21.80 6.64
N LYS A 151 7.63 -20.85 6.53
CA LYS A 151 9.05 -21.14 6.27
C LYS A 151 9.77 -21.84 7.44
N HIS A 152 9.50 -21.44 8.68
CA HIS A 152 10.21 -21.93 9.86
C HIS A 152 9.45 -23.01 10.64
N GLY A 153 8.13 -23.09 10.45
CA GLY A 153 7.26 -24.10 11.08
C GLY A 153 7.38 -25.49 10.46
N GLY A 154 8.36 -25.72 9.59
CA GLY A 154 8.63 -27.04 9.00
C GLY A 154 7.56 -27.53 8.02
N ILE A 155 6.66 -26.66 7.54
CA ILE A 155 5.70 -27.00 6.49
C ILE A 155 6.42 -26.90 5.14
N TYR A 156 7.46 -27.71 4.98
CA TYR A 156 7.96 -28.14 3.68
C TYR A 156 7.13 -29.38 3.33
N LEU A 157 6.08 -29.18 2.54
CA LEU A 157 5.49 -30.23 1.73
C LEU A 157 5.98 -30.04 0.29
#